data_AF-A0A1Z8VHB8-F1
#
_entry.id   AF-A0A1Z8VHB8-F1
#
_cell.length_a   1.000
_cell.length_b   1.000
_cell.length_c   1.000
_cell.angle_alpha   90.00
_cell.angle_beta   90.00
_cell.angle_gamma   90.00
#
_symmetry.space_group_name_H-M   'P 1'
#
loop_
_entity.id
_entity.type
_entity.pdbx_description
1 polymer ?
#
loop_
_entity_poly.entity_id
_entity_poly.type
_entity_poly.pdbx_seq_one_letter_code
_entity_poly.pdbx_strand_id
1 'polypeptide(L)'
;MRYARIPAPLVIPTTPAPTTHAGVFARMFREVVFFESLFKGSKWSWLFGWLFHFGMLIVIAQHLRYFTQPVWSWVTIIQWVGSYASFAMFVGLVGLWARRVLVDRIRYISAPSDHLMLALLLAITGSGLLMKHVDHTDIVLLKAFTLGLITLSWQPLPNDFVLLVHLSLVIILMLIFPFSKLLHAPGIFFSPTRNMRDNPREHRHVASWAKDLPKSADHTDGA
;
A
#
# COMPACT_ATOMS: atom_id res chain seq x y z
N MET A 1 -12.80 -15.75 0.41
CA MET A 1 -12.00 -16.95 0.01
C MET A 1 -12.28 -17.46 -1.41
N ARG A 2 -13.51 -17.34 -1.95
CA ARG A 2 -13.85 -17.83 -3.30
C ARG A 2 -12.99 -17.22 -4.43
N TYR A 3 -12.73 -15.92 -4.37
CA TYR A 3 -11.95 -15.20 -5.39
C TYR A 3 -10.49 -15.69 -5.54
N ALA A 4 -9.84 -16.10 -4.45
CA ALA A 4 -8.46 -16.61 -4.49
C ALA A 4 -8.34 -18.03 -5.10
N ARG A 5 -9.46 -18.75 -5.20
CA ARG A 5 -9.50 -20.14 -5.71
C ARG A 5 -10.07 -20.25 -7.12
N ILE A 6 -10.73 -19.20 -7.61
CA ILE A 6 -11.22 -19.17 -9.00
C ILE A 6 -10.00 -18.91 -9.89
N PRO A 7 -9.61 -19.84 -10.77
CA PRO A 7 -8.52 -19.60 -11.70
C PRO A 7 -8.89 -18.43 -12.62
N ALA A 8 -7.92 -17.57 -12.92
CA ALA A 8 -8.10 -16.54 -13.93
C ALA A 8 -8.51 -17.24 -15.25
N PRO A 9 -9.57 -16.78 -15.93
CA PRO A 9 -10.16 -17.54 -17.03
C PRO A 9 -9.25 -17.65 -18.25
N LEU A 10 -8.24 -16.78 -18.38
CA LEU A 10 -7.34 -16.73 -19.55
C LEU A 10 -5.88 -16.57 -19.11
N VAL A 11 -4.98 -17.35 -19.72
CA VAL A 11 -3.54 -17.07 -19.67
C VAL A 11 -3.26 -15.94 -20.64
N ILE A 12 -3.17 -14.72 -20.12
CA ILE A 12 -2.89 -13.49 -20.86
C ILE A 12 -1.42 -13.48 -21.34
N PRO A 13 -1.16 -13.38 -22.67
CA PRO A 13 0.20 -13.20 -23.19
C PRO A 13 0.75 -11.84 -22.73
N THR A 14 1.86 -11.84 -22.01
CA THR A 14 2.48 -10.61 -21.48
C THR A 14 3.95 -10.47 -21.88
N THR A 15 4.33 -11.03 -23.03
CA THR A 15 5.71 -11.03 -23.51
C THR A 15 6.27 -9.62 -23.63
N PRO A 16 7.46 -9.32 -23.08
CA PRO A 16 8.36 -10.24 -22.37
C PRO A 16 8.06 -10.29 -20.86
N ALA A 17 7.38 -11.34 -20.39
CA ALA A 17 7.17 -11.59 -18.97
C ALA A 17 7.84 -12.91 -18.52
N PRO A 18 8.11 -13.09 -17.21
CA PRO A 18 8.80 -14.28 -16.75
C PRO A 18 7.97 -15.56 -16.98
N THR A 19 8.61 -16.56 -17.56
CA THR A 19 8.00 -17.88 -17.81
C THR A 19 8.05 -18.81 -16.59
N THR A 20 8.84 -18.48 -15.56
CA THR A 20 9.04 -19.29 -14.34
C THR A 20 8.39 -18.65 -13.10
N HIS A 21 8.00 -19.47 -12.10
CA HIS A 21 7.45 -18.97 -10.83
C HIS A 21 8.45 -18.07 -10.08
N ALA A 22 9.73 -18.46 -10.06
CA ALA A 22 10.79 -17.65 -9.45
C ALA A 22 10.94 -16.28 -10.12
N GLY A 23 10.85 -16.22 -11.45
CA GLY A 23 10.90 -14.97 -12.19
C GLY A 23 9.70 -14.07 -11.91
N VAL A 24 8.49 -14.63 -11.79
CA VAL A 24 7.29 -13.87 -11.41
C VAL A 24 7.43 -13.31 -10.00
N PHE A 25 7.91 -14.12 -9.04
CA PHE A 25 8.15 -13.65 -7.67
C PHE A 25 9.19 -12.52 -7.64
N ALA A 26 10.31 -12.66 -8.35
CA ALA A 26 11.33 -11.63 -8.44
C ALA A 26 10.79 -10.31 -9.05
N ARG A 27 9.96 -10.40 -10.10
CA ARG A 27 9.25 -9.25 -10.69
C ARG A 27 8.34 -8.59 -9.66
N MET A 28 7.50 -9.37 -8.99
CA MET A 28 6.57 -8.87 -7.98
C MET A 28 7.30 -8.20 -6.81
N PHE A 29 8.38 -8.80 -6.33
CA PHE A 29 9.21 -8.23 -5.28
C PHE A 29 9.78 -6.86 -5.70
N ARG A 30 10.34 -6.75 -6.92
CA ARG A 30 10.85 -5.47 -7.42
C ARG A 30 9.77 -4.43 -7.60
N GLU A 31 8.58 -4.83 -8.05
CA GLU A 31 7.46 -3.91 -8.19
C GLU A 31 6.93 -3.43 -6.84
N VAL A 32 6.87 -4.29 -5.82
CA VAL A 32 6.34 -3.92 -4.49
C VAL A 32 7.36 -3.11 -3.68
N VAL A 33 8.64 -3.51 -3.70
CA VAL A 33 9.69 -2.90 -2.87
C VAL A 33 10.33 -1.69 -3.56
N PHE A 34 10.59 -1.78 -4.86
CA PHE A 34 11.33 -0.74 -5.58
C PHE A 34 10.46 0.06 -6.54
N PHE A 35 9.17 -0.26 -6.71
CA PHE A 35 8.31 0.38 -7.71
C PHE A 35 8.98 0.45 -9.09
N GLU A 36 9.57 -0.67 -9.54
CA GLU A 36 10.43 -0.72 -10.74
C GLU A 36 9.75 -0.11 -11.99
N SER A 37 8.47 -0.41 -12.21
CA SER A 37 7.71 0.17 -13.33
C SER A 37 7.61 1.70 -13.24
N LEU A 38 7.36 2.23 -12.03
CA LEU A 38 7.28 3.66 -11.78
C LEU A 38 8.64 4.34 -11.94
N PHE A 39 9.71 3.67 -11.52
CA PHE A 39 11.08 4.16 -11.70
C PHE A 39 11.42 4.38 -13.19
N LYS A 40 11.03 3.43 -14.04
CA LYS A 40 11.24 3.50 -15.49
C LYS A 40 10.38 4.59 -16.14
N GLY A 41 9.15 4.81 -15.65
CA GLY A 41 8.22 5.78 -16.24
C GLY A 41 8.43 7.24 -15.79
N SER A 42 8.66 7.49 -14.50
CA SER A 42 8.82 8.84 -13.95
C SER A 42 9.63 8.81 -12.66
N LYS A 43 10.91 9.22 -12.76
CA LYS A 43 11.84 9.27 -11.63
C LYS A 43 11.35 10.16 -10.48
N TRP A 44 10.70 11.28 -10.79
CA TRP A 44 10.14 12.19 -9.78
C TRP A 44 8.94 11.59 -9.06
N SER A 45 8.01 10.97 -9.81
CA SER A 45 6.89 10.25 -9.19
C SER A 45 7.38 9.10 -8.33
N TRP A 46 8.41 8.39 -8.80
CA TRP A 46 9.05 7.32 -8.08
C TRP A 46 9.64 7.80 -6.77
N LEU A 47 10.46 8.86 -6.78
CA LEU A 47 11.11 9.37 -5.57
C LEU A 47 10.09 9.75 -4.51
N PHE A 48 9.12 10.61 -4.85
CA PHE A 48 8.11 11.05 -3.87
C PHE A 48 7.18 9.92 -3.45
N GLY A 49 6.83 9.01 -4.37
CA GLY A 49 6.07 7.80 -4.07
C GLY A 49 6.80 6.87 -3.11
N TRP A 50 8.10 6.67 -3.31
CA TRP A 50 8.94 5.81 -2.48
C TRP A 50 9.10 6.40 -1.06
N LEU A 51 9.44 7.69 -0.97
CA LEU A 51 9.53 8.41 0.31
C LEU A 51 8.21 8.33 1.10
N PHE A 52 7.07 8.53 0.43
CA PHE A 52 5.75 8.41 1.04
C PHE A 52 5.46 7.00 1.56
N HIS A 53 5.58 5.96 0.71
CA HIS A 53 5.19 4.60 1.10
C HIS A 53 6.13 3.99 2.14
N PHE A 54 7.44 4.13 2.00
CA PHE A 54 8.39 3.61 2.97
C PHE A 54 8.33 4.38 4.29
N GLY A 55 8.18 5.72 4.22
CA GLY A 55 7.95 6.54 5.40
C GLY A 55 6.69 6.10 6.14
N MET A 56 5.58 5.90 5.42
CA MET A 56 4.32 5.39 5.99
C MET A 56 4.49 4.01 6.62
N LEU A 57 5.15 3.07 5.95
CA LEU A 57 5.37 1.71 6.47
C LEU A 57 6.11 1.74 7.82
N ILE A 58 7.17 2.55 7.92
CA ILE A 58 7.93 2.73 9.16
C ILE A 58 7.10 3.45 10.22
N VAL A 59 6.32 4.47 9.85
CA VAL A 59 5.44 5.18 10.79
C VAL A 59 4.37 4.24 11.35
N ILE A 60 3.70 3.44 10.51
CA ILE A 60 2.72 2.45 10.96
C ILE A 60 3.39 1.41 11.87
N ALA A 61 4.58 0.93 11.51
CA ALA A 61 5.35 0.01 12.35
C ALA A 61 5.65 0.60 13.74
N GLN A 62 5.93 1.91 13.84
CA GLN A 62 6.10 2.58 15.12
C GLN A 62 4.80 2.70 15.92
N HIS A 63 3.66 2.87 15.25
CA HIS A 63 2.36 2.97 15.93
C HIS A 63 2.04 1.70 16.73
N LEU A 64 2.58 0.53 16.34
CA LEU A 64 2.44 -0.73 17.09
C LEU A 64 2.94 -0.64 18.55
N ARG A 65 3.80 0.34 18.88
CA ARG A 65 4.21 0.62 20.26
C ARG A 65 3.03 0.86 21.20
N TYR A 66 1.97 1.49 20.71
CA TYR A 66 0.78 1.82 21.50
C TYR A 66 -0.19 0.64 21.66
N PHE A 67 -0.08 -0.39 20.81
CA PHE A 67 -0.97 -1.55 20.81
C PHE A 67 -0.37 -2.79 21.49
N THR A 68 0.90 -2.76 21.89
CA THR A 68 1.63 -3.93 22.44
C THR A 68 2.22 -3.64 23.82
N GLN A 69 2.02 -4.55 24.77
CA GLN A 69 2.62 -4.50 26.12
C GLN A 69 3.01 -5.92 26.58
N PRO A 70 4.32 -6.21 26.77
CA PRO A 70 5.47 -5.33 26.56
C PRO A 70 5.67 -4.96 25.08
N VAL A 71 6.33 -3.83 24.83
CA VAL A 71 6.66 -3.41 23.45
C VAL A 71 7.63 -4.41 22.83
N TRP A 72 7.35 -4.86 21.62
CA TRP A 72 8.25 -5.78 20.91
C TRP A 72 9.64 -5.18 20.68
N SER A 73 10.67 -6.00 20.76
CA SER A 73 12.07 -5.56 20.66
C SER A 73 12.36 -4.81 19.36
N TRP A 74 11.90 -5.34 18.23
CA TRP A 74 12.09 -4.70 16.91
C TRP A 74 11.34 -3.36 16.78
N VAL A 75 10.17 -3.23 17.42
CA VAL A 75 9.40 -1.97 17.46
C VAL A 75 10.16 -0.91 18.26
N THR A 76 10.91 -1.32 19.29
CA THR A 76 11.75 -0.41 20.07
C THR A 76 12.94 0.11 19.24
N ILE A 77 13.57 -0.77 18.46
CA ILE A 77 14.72 -0.40 17.61
C ILE A 77 14.31 0.60 16.53
N ILE A 78 13.15 0.40 15.88
CA ILE A 78 12.73 1.25 14.76
C ILE A 78 12.30 2.67 15.17
N GLN A 79 12.04 2.94 16.46
CA GLN A 79 11.62 4.27 16.94
C GLN A 79 12.61 5.39 16.58
N TRP A 80 13.92 5.07 16.58
CA TRP A 80 14.99 6.04 16.27
C TRP A 80 14.97 6.49 14.81
N VAL A 81 14.76 5.55 13.88
CA VAL A 81 14.62 5.83 12.43
C VAL A 81 13.32 6.57 12.14
N GLY A 82 12.36 6.44 13.05
CA GLY A 82 11.01 6.89 12.89
C GLY A 82 10.78 8.37 12.66
N SER A 83 11.57 9.25 13.31
CA SER A 83 11.47 10.70 13.07
C SER A 83 11.82 11.04 11.62
N TYR A 84 12.93 10.50 11.12
CA TYR A 84 13.37 10.72 9.74
C TYR A 84 12.35 10.16 8.74
N ALA A 85 11.77 8.99 9.04
CA ALA A 85 10.72 8.40 8.21
C ALA A 85 9.45 9.28 8.14
N SER A 86 9.04 9.93 9.24
CA SER A 86 7.91 10.85 9.22
C SER A 86 8.17 12.12 8.39
N PHE A 87 9.38 12.67 8.43
CA PHE A 87 9.76 13.77 7.54
C PHE A 87 9.82 13.34 6.08
N ALA A 88 10.40 12.17 5.79
CA ALA A 88 10.41 11.60 4.44
C ALA A 88 8.98 11.40 3.91
N MET A 89 8.07 10.87 4.73
CA MET A 89 6.66 10.71 4.40
C MET A 89 6.00 12.05 4.07
N PHE A 90 6.23 13.07 4.92
CA PHE A 90 5.69 14.41 4.72
C PHE A 90 6.18 15.06 3.42
N VAL A 91 7.49 15.02 3.16
CA VAL A 91 8.09 15.52 1.92
C VAL A 91 7.57 14.76 0.70
N GLY A 92 7.44 13.44 0.79
CA GLY A 92 6.85 12.61 -0.26
C GLY A 92 5.42 13.04 -0.58
N LEU A 93 4.58 13.25 0.43
CA LEU A 93 3.21 13.71 0.26
C LEU A 93 3.13 15.11 -0.38
N VAL A 94 3.93 16.07 0.11
CA VAL A 94 4.00 17.43 -0.45
C VAL A 94 4.43 17.36 -1.92
N GLY A 95 5.47 16.58 -2.24
CA GLY A 95 5.95 16.40 -3.60
C GLY A 95 4.91 15.77 -4.54
N LEU A 96 4.17 14.75 -4.06
CA LEU A 96 3.08 14.13 -4.82
C LEU A 96 1.91 15.10 -5.05
N TRP A 97 1.56 15.92 -4.05
CA TRP A 97 0.51 16.93 -4.20
C TRP A 97 0.94 18.06 -5.12
N ALA A 98 2.16 18.58 -4.96
CA ALA A 98 2.74 19.60 -5.83
C ALA A 98 2.74 19.12 -7.29
N ARG A 99 3.19 17.89 -7.56
CA ARG A 99 3.11 17.29 -8.90
C ARG A 99 1.68 17.29 -9.48
N ARG A 100 0.67 17.07 -8.62
CA ARG A 100 -0.74 17.03 -9.04
C ARG A 100 -1.29 18.39 -9.42
N VAL A 101 -0.76 19.46 -8.81
CA VAL A 101 -1.17 20.85 -9.08
C VAL A 101 -0.36 21.47 -10.21
N LEU A 102 0.95 21.21 -10.25
CA LEU A 102 1.89 21.91 -11.13
C LEU A 102 2.01 21.28 -12.52
N VAL A 103 1.69 20.00 -12.70
CA VAL A 103 1.86 19.32 -14.00
C VAL A 103 0.53 19.17 -14.71
N ASP A 104 0.37 19.85 -15.84
CA ASP A 104 -0.88 19.94 -16.61
C ASP A 104 -1.54 18.61 -16.92
N ARG A 105 -0.77 17.65 -17.44
CA ARG A 105 -1.27 16.31 -17.76
C ARG A 105 -1.92 15.62 -16.56
N ILE A 106 -1.33 15.80 -15.38
CA ILE A 106 -1.79 15.13 -14.16
C ILE A 106 -2.94 15.90 -13.53
N ARG A 107 -2.86 17.24 -13.55
CA ARG A 107 -3.94 18.13 -13.12
C ARG A 107 -5.22 17.85 -13.91
N TYR A 108 -5.11 17.67 -15.22
CA TYR A 108 -6.25 17.39 -16.10
C TYR A 108 -7.00 16.09 -15.76
N ILE A 109 -6.28 15.05 -15.34
CA ILE A 109 -6.88 13.73 -15.00
C ILE A 109 -7.19 13.57 -13.50
N SER A 110 -6.92 14.59 -12.68
CA SER A 110 -7.08 14.48 -11.23
C SER A 110 -8.50 14.82 -10.79
N ALA A 111 -9.08 13.98 -9.94
CA ALA A 111 -10.38 14.24 -9.33
C ALA A 111 -10.22 15.05 -8.03
N PRO A 112 -11.24 15.81 -7.58
CA PRO A 112 -11.20 16.50 -6.28
C PRO A 112 -10.91 15.56 -5.11
N SER A 113 -11.41 14.33 -5.17
CA SER A 113 -11.14 13.29 -4.17
C SER A 113 -9.65 12.93 -4.03
N ASP A 114 -8.86 13.06 -5.11
CA ASP A 114 -7.41 12.83 -5.05
C ASP A 114 -6.69 13.89 -4.22
N HIS A 115 -7.12 15.14 -4.33
CA HIS A 115 -6.58 16.25 -3.56
C HIS A 115 -7.00 16.16 -2.09
N LEU A 116 -8.25 15.83 -1.82
CA LEU A 116 -8.76 15.69 -0.45
C LEU A 116 -8.05 14.56 0.31
N MET A 117 -7.79 13.42 -0.34
CA MET A 117 -7.05 12.33 0.32
C MET A 117 -5.59 12.70 0.60
N LEU A 118 -4.91 13.39 -0.31
CA LEU A 118 -3.54 13.87 -0.06
C LEU A 118 -3.51 14.93 1.05
N ALA A 119 -4.47 15.85 1.07
CA ALA A 119 -4.60 16.86 2.12
C ALA A 119 -4.86 16.22 3.49
N LEU A 120 -5.74 15.23 3.56
CA LEU A 120 -6.02 14.47 4.79
C LEU A 120 -4.76 13.78 5.32
N LEU A 121 -4.02 13.06 4.46
CA LEU A 121 -2.78 12.40 4.83
C LEU A 121 -1.68 13.39 5.24
N LEU A 122 -1.61 14.56 4.59
CA LEU A 122 -0.70 15.64 4.99
C LEU A 122 -1.05 16.20 6.37
N ALA A 123 -2.33 16.42 6.65
CA ALA A 123 -2.78 16.89 7.96
C ALA A 123 -2.50 15.87 9.07
N ILE A 124 -2.70 14.58 8.81
CA ILE A 124 -2.36 13.49 9.75
C ILE A 124 -0.85 13.45 10.00
N THR A 125 -0.05 13.48 8.93
CA THR A 125 1.41 13.43 9.05
C THR A 125 1.95 14.68 9.75
N GLY A 126 1.42 15.86 9.41
CA GLY A 126 1.80 17.14 9.97
C GLY A 126 1.45 17.26 11.46
N SER A 127 0.23 16.86 11.86
CA SER A 127 -0.16 16.81 13.27
C SER A 127 0.70 15.81 14.07
N GLY A 128 1.02 14.65 13.50
CA GLY A 128 1.93 13.68 14.14
C GLY A 128 3.36 14.22 14.31
N LEU A 129 3.88 14.94 13.31
CA LEU A 129 5.18 15.63 13.41
C LEU A 129 5.16 16.75 14.47
N LEU A 130 4.06 17.50 14.54
CA LEU A 130 3.87 18.56 15.51
C LEU A 130 3.86 18.01 16.95
N MET A 131 3.15 16.90 17.18
CA MET A 131 3.15 16.22 18.49
C MET A 131 4.54 15.71 18.90
N LYS A 132 5.35 15.31 17.91
CA LYS A 132 6.68 14.73 18.17
C LYS A 132 7.76 15.78 18.45
N HIS A 133 7.67 16.96 17.85
CA HIS A 133 8.76 17.95 17.87
C HIS A 133 8.40 19.28 18.51
N VAL A 134 7.11 19.58 18.69
CA VAL A 134 6.65 20.89 19.19
C VAL A 134 5.80 20.70 20.43
N ASP A 135 4.66 20.00 20.32
CA ASP A 135 3.68 19.86 21.40
C ASP A 135 3.64 18.41 21.92
N HIS A 136 4.50 18.10 22.90
CA HIS A 136 4.74 16.74 23.34
C HIS A 136 3.58 16.18 24.17
N THR A 137 2.88 15.20 23.60
CA THR A 137 1.79 14.47 24.24
C THR A 137 2.26 13.47 25.30
N ASP A 138 1.45 13.22 26.33
CA ASP A 138 1.68 12.13 27.27
C ASP A 138 1.50 10.75 26.59
N ILE A 139 2.62 10.18 26.17
CA ILE A 139 2.66 8.88 25.49
C ILE A 139 2.30 7.70 26.40
N VAL A 140 2.44 7.84 27.72
CA VAL A 140 2.13 6.77 28.69
C VAL A 140 0.62 6.70 28.84
N LEU A 141 -0.03 7.85 29.03
CA LEU A 141 -1.48 7.96 29.12
C LEU A 141 -2.16 7.57 27.80
N LEU A 142 -1.64 8.02 26.65
CA LEU A 142 -2.14 7.60 25.33
C LEU A 142 -2.04 6.08 25.13
N LYS A 143 -0.94 5.46 25.60
CA LYS A 143 -0.78 4.01 25.52
C LYS A 143 -1.77 3.28 26.42
N ALA A 144 -1.97 3.76 27.66
CA ALA A 144 -2.99 3.21 28.56
C ALA A 144 -4.39 3.30 27.96
N PHE A 145 -4.74 4.45 27.35
CA PHE A 145 -5.98 4.63 26.59
C PHE A 145 -6.14 3.62 25.46
N THR A 146 -5.11 3.47 24.62
CA THR A 146 -5.16 2.57 23.45
C THR A 146 -5.30 1.11 23.86
N LEU A 147 -4.55 0.66 24.86
CA LEU A 147 -4.67 -0.70 25.40
C LEU A 147 -6.04 -0.91 26.05
N GLY A 148 -6.52 0.08 26.82
CA GLY A 148 -7.83 0.06 27.45
C GLY A 148 -8.98 -0.08 26.45
N LEU A 149 -8.87 0.55 25.27
CA LEU A 149 -9.85 0.41 24.20
C LEU A 149 -9.92 -1.04 23.65
N ILE A 150 -8.77 -1.72 23.55
CA ILE A 150 -8.70 -3.12 23.08
C ILE A 150 -9.24 -4.08 24.15
N THR A 151 -8.94 -3.83 25.42
CA THR A 151 -9.38 -4.66 26.56
C THR A 151 -10.78 -4.28 27.07
N LEU A 152 -11.47 -3.36 26.40
CA LEU A 152 -12.77 -2.81 26.82
C LEU A 152 -12.79 -2.24 28.24
N SER A 153 -11.64 -1.78 28.73
CA SER A 153 -11.47 -1.10 30.01
C SER A 153 -11.15 0.36 29.75
N TRP A 154 -12.17 1.21 29.79
CA TRP A 154 -12.02 2.63 29.46
C TRP A 154 -10.98 3.32 30.36
N GLN A 155 -10.07 4.07 29.75
CA GLN A 155 -9.05 4.85 30.43
C GLN A 155 -9.20 6.32 30.01
N PRO A 156 -8.68 7.29 30.80
CA PRO A 156 -8.68 8.69 30.40
C PRO A 156 -7.82 8.92 29.15
N LEU A 157 -8.34 9.72 28.21
CA LEU A 157 -7.60 10.19 27.04
C LEU A 157 -6.82 11.47 27.41
N PRO A 158 -5.55 11.64 26.99
CA PRO A 158 -4.84 12.91 27.16
C PRO A 158 -5.59 14.06 26.49
N ASN A 159 -5.70 15.21 27.16
CA ASN A 159 -6.46 16.37 26.67
C ASN A 159 -5.59 17.34 25.82
N ASP A 160 -4.63 16.79 25.08
CA ASP A 160 -3.72 17.58 24.24
C ASP A 160 -4.43 17.95 22.93
N PHE A 161 -4.51 19.24 22.61
CA PHE A 161 -5.29 19.71 21.46
C PHE A 161 -4.81 19.08 20.14
N VAL A 162 -3.49 19.04 19.92
CA VAL A 162 -2.92 18.46 18.69
C VAL A 162 -3.19 16.95 18.60
N LEU A 163 -3.16 16.23 19.72
CA LEU A 163 -3.52 14.81 19.78
C LEU A 163 -4.99 14.61 19.35
N LEU A 164 -5.90 15.42 19.86
CA LEU A 164 -7.33 15.33 19.52
C LEU A 164 -7.58 15.58 18.04
N VAL A 165 -6.88 16.57 17.46
CA VAL A 165 -6.91 16.83 16.01
C VAL A 165 -6.37 15.62 15.24
N HIS A 166 -5.22 15.07 15.64
CA HIS A 166 -4.62 13.90 14.99
C HIS A 166 -5.56 12.69 15.02
N LEU A 167 -6.10 12.34 16.19
CA LEU A 167 -7.04 11.23 16.36
C LEU A 167 -8.31 11.44 15.52
N SER A 168 -8.86 12.65 15.50
CA SER A 168 -10.04 12.98 14.69
C SER A 168 -9.78 12.77 13.20
N LEU A 169 -8.63 13.21 12.68
CA LEU A 169 -8.24 13.01 11.29
C LEU A 169 -8.06 11.52 10.96
N VAL A 170 -7.48 10.74 11.88
CA VAL A 170 -7.33 9.29 11.71
C VAL A 170 -8.69 8.59 11.70
N ILE A 171 -9.64 9.00 12.55
CA ILE A 171 -11.01 8.46 12.54
C ILE A 171 -11.69 8.75 11.19
N ILE A 172 -11.58 9.98 10.69
CA ILE A 172 -12.08 10.36 9.36
C ILE A 172 -11.44 9.48 8.27
N LEU A 173 -10.12 9.27 8.35
CA LEU A 173 -9.42 8.38 7.42
C LEU A 173 -10.00 6.95 7.49
N MET A 174 -10.17 6.38 8.69
CA MET A 174 -10.71 5.02 8.85
C MET A 174 -12.13 4.88 8.28
N LEU A 175 -12.97 5.91 8.42
CA LEU A 175 -14.32 5.94 7.87
C LEU A 175 -14.33 5.94 6.33
N ILE A 176 -13.44 6.71 5.71
CA ILE A 176 -13.38 6.89 4.24
C ILE A 176 -12.55 5.79 3.56
N PHE A 177 -11.56 5.22 4.26
CA PHE A 177 -10.61 4.23 3.75
C PHE A 177 -11.25 3.11 2.91
N PRO A 178 -12.33 2.41 3.35
CA PRO A 178 -12.89 1.30 2.59
C PRO A 178 -13.53 1.70 1.25
N PHE A 179 -13.86 2.99 1.06
CA PHE A 179 -14.45 3.52 -0.16
C PHE A 179 -13.45 4.31 -1.01
N SER A 180 -12.18 4.32 -0.61
CA SER A 180 -11.15 5.17 -1.19
C SER A 180 -10.20 4.41 -2.12
N LYS A 181 -9.40 5.17 -2.88
CA LYS A 181 -8.29 4.66 -3.71
C LYS A 181 -7.14 4.07 -2.88
N LEU A 182 -7.20 4.13 -1.54
CA LEU A 182 -6.16 3.61 -0.64
C LEU A 182 -6.17 2.07 -0.55
N LEU A 183 -7.27 1.40 -0.95
CA LEU A 183 -7.36 -0.06 -1.06
C LEU A 183 -6.55 -0.66 -2.23
N HIS A 184 -5.62 0.08 -2.82
CA HIS A 184 -4.84 -0.38 -3.97
C HIS A 184 -3.85 -1.50 -3.63
N ALA A 185 -3.40 -1.64 -2.37
CA ALA A 185 -2.37 -2.60 -1.98
C ALA A 185 -2.76 -4.08 -2.25
N PRO A 186 -3.95 -4.58 -1.85
CA PRO A 186 -4.38 -5.92 -2.24
C PRO A 186 -4.46 -6.13 -3.76
N GLY A 187 -4.88 -5.10 -4.51
CA GLY A 187 -5.09 -5.18 -5.96
C GLY A 187 -3.84 -5.56 -6.76
N ILE A 188 -2.64 -5.23 -6.26
CA ILE A 188 -1.37 -5.59 -6.92
C ILE A 188 -1.16 -7.11 -6.90
N PHE A 189 -1.49 -7.77 -5.80
CA PHE A 189 -1.28 -9.23 -5.63
C PHE A 189 -2.32 -10.06 -6.36
N PHE A 190 -3.50 -9.50 -6.62
CA PHE A 190 -4.60 -10.20 -7.28
C PHE A 190 -4.69 -9.90 -8.79
N SER A 191 -3.80 -9.09 -9.34
CA SER A 191 -3.80 -8.77 -10.77
C SER A 191 -3.16 -9.89 -11.61
N PRO A 192 -3.92 -10.60 -12.48
CA PRO A 192 -3.38 -11.70 -13.29
C PRO A 192 -2.21 -11.27 -14.18
N THR A 193 -2.25 -10.05 -14.72
CA THR A 193 -1.18 -9.54 -15.59
C THR A 193 0.16 -9.35 -14.87
N ARG A 194 0.17 -9.33 -13.53
CA ARG A 194 1.38 -9.18 -12.71
C ARG A 194 1.79 -10.45 -11.96
N ASN A 195 0.84 -11.30 -11.55
CA ASN A 195 1.12 -12.49 -10.75
C ASN A 195 1.15 -13.80 -11.55
N MET A 196 0.84 -13.75 -12.85
CA MET A 196 0.81 -14.92 -13.73
C MET A 196 2.11 -15.08 -14.53
N ARG A 197 2.43 -16.34 -14.85
CA ARG A 197 3.54 -16.73 -15.73
C ARG A 197 3.16 -16.52 -17.19
N ASP A 198 4.15 -16.17 -18.00
CA ASP A 198 3.96 -15.93 -19.42
C ASP A 198 4.14 -17.22 -20.24
N ASN A 199 3.21 -18.15 -20.09
CA ASN A 199 3.22 -19.43 -20.82
C ASN A 199 1.93 -19.74 -21.59
N PRO A 200 1.34 -18.77 -22.32
CA PRO A 200 0.05 -18.94 -23.01
C PRO A 200 0.09 -20.03 -24.09
N ARG A 201 1.29 -20.36 -24.62
CA ARG A 201 1.49 -21.43 -25.61
C ARG A 201 1.62 -22.82 -24.98
N GLU A 202 2.06 -22.90 -23.73
CA GLU A 202 2.28 -24.17 -23.02
C GLU A 202 1.07 -24.57 -22.19
N HIS A 203 0.31 -23.58 -21.69
CA HIS A 203 -0.78 -23.80 -20.76
C HIS A 203 -2.02 -23.02 -21.18
N ARG A 204 -3.14 -23.73 -21.35
CA ARG A 204 -4.46 -23.14 -21.58
C ARG A 204 -5.41 -23.60 -20.50
N HIS A 205 -6.24 -22.70 -19.99
CA HIS A 205 -7.37 -23.11 -19.17
C HIS A 205 -8.40 -23.83 -20.06
N VAL A 206 -8.55 -25.14 -19.85
CA VAL A 206 -9.55 -25.95 -20.54
C VAL A 206 -10.78 -26.08 -19.65
N ALA A 207 -11.95 -25.72 -20.17
CA ALA A 207 -13.21 -25.89 -19.46
C ALA A 207 -13.47 -27.38 -19.15
N SER A 208 -14.18 -27.69 -18.07
CA SER A 208 -14.43 -29.08 -17.64
C SER A 208 -15.02 -29.95 -18.76
N TRP A 209 -15.98 -29.42 -19.51
CA TRP A 209 -16.63 -30.12 -20.64
C TRP A 209 -15.69 -30.39 -21.83
N ALA A 210 -14.63 -29.61 -21.98
CA ALA A 210 -13.67 -29.74 -23.09
C ALA A 210 -12.51 -30.67 -22.77
N LYS A 211 -12.43 -31.21 -21.53
CA LYS A 211 -11.42 -32.20 -21.14
C LYS A 211 -11.67 -33.57 -21.77
N ASP A 212 -12.93 -33.88 -22.04
CA ASP A 212 -13.37 -35.18 -22.55
C ASP A 212 -13.51 -35.19 -24.08
N LEU A 213 -13.24 -34.07 -24.75
CA LEU A 213 -13.20 -34.02 -26.21
C LEU A 213 -12.00 -34.82 -26.72
N PRO A 214 -12.17 -35.66 -27.75
CA PRO A 214 -11.04 -36.32 -28.39
C PRO A 214 -10.07 -35.24 -28.89
N LYS A 215 -8.78 -35.42 -28.60
CA LYS A 215 -7.73 -34.56 -29.16
C LYS A 215 -7.89 -34.63 -30.69
N SER A 216 -8.11 -33.49 -31.34
CA SER A 216 -8.10 -33.44 -32.80
C SER A 216 -6.79 -34.07 -33.28
N ALA A 217 -6.88 -35.11 -34.10
CA ALA A 217 -5.72 -35.74 -34.71
C ALA A 217 -4.86 -34.66 -35.37
N ASP A 218 -3.57 -34.67 -35.11
CA ASP A 218 -2.62 -33.83 -35.84
C ASP A 218 -2.87 -34.02 -37.33
N HIS A 219 -3.12 -32.93 -38.05
CA HIS A 219 -3.09 -32.94 -39.51
C HIS A 219 -1.64 -33.22 -39.93
N THR A 220 -1.34 -34.49 -40.17
CA THR A 220 -0.18 -34.94 -40.93
C THR A 220 -0.42 -34.62 -42.40
N ASP A 221 -0.35 -33.35 -42.79
CA ASP A 221 -0.48 -32.96 -44.20
C ASP A 221 0.68 -32.03 -44.62
N GLY A 222 1.57 -32.55 -45.46
CA GLY A 222 2.48 -31.73 -46.28
C GLY A 222 3.88 -32.31 -46.50
N ALA A 223 3.97 -33.45 -47.18
CA ALA A 223 5.14 -33.79 -48.01
C ALA A 223 4.91 -33.27 -49.43
#